data_AF-A0A4Y6RII3-F1
#
_entry.id   AF-A0A4Y6RII3-F1
#
_cell.length_a   1.000
_cell.length_b   1.000
_cell.length_c   1.000
_cell.angle_alpha   90.00
_cell.angle_beta   90.00
_cell.angle_gamma   90.00
#
_symmetry.space_group_name_H-M   'P 1'
#
loop_
_entity.id
_entity.type
_entity.pdbx_description
1 polymer ?
#
loop_
_entity_poly.entity_id
_entity_poly.type
_entity_poly.pdbx_seq_one_letter_code
_entity_poly.pdbx_strand_id
1 'polypeptide(L)'
;MMANEVSLDDVRHLTEQHYQSFLQARLAGAKALARLDAAMLARHALLPMPMTLRELALLPQLRDASLLALASSPHSAHWSRDDIGDTDPAQMLADDAAYADFSRRILEEAARHLEAIHAGQLPYVADAAFATADTGILARAARVASYRDDGWFAPVIATLLPQACVAPGTAKSAPSQSLSMALGHGVETIPTQAGVQALRTALDQVRHAGIRKKLERNLKPAEKALRARSALAGLIAVS
;
A
#
# COMPACT_ATOMS: atom_id res chain seq x y z
N MET A 1 9.12 21.39 -38.01
CA MET A 1 9.54 20.85 -36.70
C MET A 1 8.45 21.24 -35.71
N MET A 2 7.38 20.45 -35.62
CA MET A 2 6.26 20.77 -34.73
C MET A 2 6.55 20.23 -33.34
N ALA A 3 6.61 21.13 -32.36
CA ALA A 3 6.59 20.74 -30.96
C ALA A 3 5.30 19.94 -30.74
N ASN A 4 5.45 18.67 -30.38
CA ASN A 4 4.33 17.81 -30.04
C ASN A 4 3.78 18.33 -28.70
N GLU A 5 2.82 19.26 -28.73
CA GLU A 5 2.06 19.67 -27.56
C GLU A 5 1.44 18.41 -26.98
N VAL A 6 1.95 18.00 -25.83
CA VAL A 6 1.45 16.83 -25.12
C VAL A 6 0.11 17.24 -24.52
N SER A 7 -0.97 16.56 -24.94
CA SER A 7 -2.29 16.79 -24.35
C SER A 7 -2.24 16.51 -22.85
N LEU A 8 -2.94 17.32 -22.05
CA LEU A 8 -3.10 17.10 -20.60
C LEU A 8 -3.70 15.71 -20.32
N ASP A 9 -4.53 15.20 -21.22
CA ASP A 9 -5.12 13.86 -21.12
C ASP A 9 -4.07 12.75 -21.28
N ASP A 10 -3.08 12.94 -22.16
CA ASP A 10 -1.97 11.99 -22.33
C ASP A 10 -1.08 11.95 -21.08
N VAL A 11 -0.78 13.12 -20.49
CA VAL A 11 -0.01 13.20 -19.24
C VAL A 11 -0.77 12.54 -18.09
N ARG A 12 -2.09 12.74 -18.03
CA ARG A 12 -2.93 12.13 -17.02
C ARG A 12 -2.94 10.60 -17.15
N HIS A 13 -3.12 10.07 -18.36
CA HIS A 13 -3.13 8.63 -18.59
C HIS A 13 -1.78 7.99 -18.24
N LEU A 14 -0.66 8.62 -18.66
CA LEU A 14 0.70 8.18 -18.34
C LEU A 14 0.97 8.07 -16.82
N THR A 15 0.38 8.98 -16.04
CA THR A 15 0.64 9.06 -14.59
C THR A 15 -0.30 8.19 -13.76
N GLU A 16 -1.53 7.96 -14.24
CA GLU A 16 -2.50 7.07 -13.58
C GLU A 16 -2.17 5.58 -13.79
N GLN A 17 -1.64 5.20 -14.96
CA GLN A 17 -1.25 3.81 -15.29
C GLN A 17 0.26 3.62 -15.36
N HIS A 18 0.98 4.25 -14.44
CA HIS A 18 2.43 4.41 -14.50
C HIS A 18 3.24 3.10 -14.60
N TYR A 19 2.75 1.95 -14.10
CA TYR A 19 3.42 0.66 -14.32
C TYR A 19 3.35 0.19 -15.79
N GLN A 20 2.18 0.34 -16.42
CA GLN A 20 2.01 0.03 -17.85
C GLN A 20 2.81 1.01 -18.71
N SER A 21 2.75 2.30 -18.36
CA SER A 21 3.53 3.34 -19.03
C SER A 21 5.03 3.12 -18.89
N PHE A 22 5.51 2.63 -17.74
CA PHE A 22 6.92 2.26 -17.56
C PHE A 22 7.34 1.12 -18.49
N LEU A 23 6.55 0.04 -18.60
CA LEU A 23 6.85 -1.07 -19.51
C LEU A 23 6.87 -0.60 -20.97
N GLN A 24 5.89 0.20 -21.38
CA GLN A 24 5.83 0.77 -22.73
C GLN A 24 7.03 1.69 -22.99
N ALA A 25 7.39 2.55 -22.04
CA ALA A 25 8.53 3.46 -22.14
C ALA A 25 9.86 2.71 -22.20
N ARG A 26 10.02 1.62 -21.43
CA ARG A 26 11.20 0.73 -21.46
C ARG A 26 11.41 0.14 -22.86
N LEU A 27 10.32 -0.25 -23.54
CA LEU A 27 10.37 -0.75 -24.92
C LEU A 27 10.65 0.36 -25.94
N ALA A 28 10.09 1.56 -25.73
CA ALA A 28 10.28 2.71 -26.61
C ALA A 28 11.66 3.40 -26.47
N GLY A 29 12.39 3.11 -25.39
CA GLY A 29 13.76 3.55 -25.16
C GLY A 29 13.91 4.79 -24.27
N ALA A 30 15.16 5.22 -24.06
CA ALA A 30 15.56 6.18 -23.03
C ALA A 30 14.79 7.51 -23.04
N LYS A 31 14.44 8.02 -24.23
CA LYS A 31 13.68 9.27 -24.35
C LYS A 31 12.25 9.14 -23.79
N ALA A 32 11.62 7.99 -23.97
CA ALA A 32 10.28 7.74 -23.43
C ALA A 32 10.32 7.59 -21.90
N LEU A 33 11.35 6.91 -21.37
CA LEU A 33 11.58 6.81 -19.93
C LEU A 33 11.78 8.18 -19.29
N ALA A 34 12.66 9.01 -19.85
CA ALA A 34 12.91 10.36 -19.33
C ALA A 34 11.64 11.25 -19.34
N ARG A 35 10.76 11.06 -20.34
CA ARG A 35 9.48 11.76 -20.40
C ARG A 35 8.51 11.30 -19.30
N LEU A 36 8.44 9.99 -19.06
CA LEU A 36 7.64 9.45 -17.96
C LEU A 36 8.15 9.97 -16.61
N ASP A 37 9.46 9.92 -16.39
CA ASP A 37 10.09 10.40 -15.15
C ASP A 37 9.76 11.87 -14.90
N ALA A 38 9.89 12.73 -15.93
CA ALA A 38 9.54 14.14 -15.82
C ALA A 38 8.06 14.37 -15.48
N ALA A 39 7.14 13.60 -16.09
CA ALA A 39 5.72 13.69 -15.81
C ALA A 39 5.38 13.25 -14.38
N MET A 40 5.98 12.15 -13.91
CA MET A 40 5.78 11.66 -12.54
C MET A 40 6.36 12.62 -11.51
N LEU A 41 7.56 13.17 -11.75
CA LEU A 41 8.17 14.18 -10.89
C LEU A 41 7.28 15.42 -10.74
N ALA A 42 6.79 15.97 -11.86
CA ALA A 42 5.92 17.14 -11.85
C ALA A 42 4.64 16.92 -11.02
N ARG A 43 4.09 15.70 -11.03
CA ARG A 43 2.84 15.36 -10.31
C ARG A 43 3.05 15.05 -8.84
N HIS A 44 4.17 14.41 -8.47
CA HIS A 44 4.33 13.81 -7.14
C HIS A 44 5.40 14.47 -6.24
N ALA A 45 6.26 15.36 -6.77
CA ALA A 45 7.39 15.92 -6.01
C ALA A 45 7.00 16.75 -4.78
N LEU A 46 5.77 17.29 -4.75
CA LEU A 46 5.27 18.13 -3.64
C LEU A 46 4.47 17.34 -2.60
N LEU A 47 4.34 16.02 -2.76
CA LEU A 47 3.61 15.19 -1.80
C LEU A 47 4.45 15.01 -0.51
N PRO A 48 3.81 14.92 0.67
CA PRO A 48 4.53 14.81 1.95
C PRO A 48 5.49 13.61 2.01
N MET A 49 5.12 12.52 1.35
CA MET A 49 5.86 11.27 1.29
C MET A 49 5.73 10.70 -0.13
N PRO A 50 6.58 11.08 -1.10
CA PRO A 50 6.39 10.75 -2.52
C PRO A 50 6.74 9.28 -2.82
N MET A 51 5.98 8.35 -2.23
CA MET A 51 6.21 6.90 -2.33
C MET A 51 6.09 6.41 -3.76
N THR A 52 5.21 7.03 -4.55
CA THR A 52 5.06 6.72 -5.99
C THR A 52 6.37 6.94 -6.75
N LEU A 53 7.09 8.03 -6.49
CA LEU A 53 8.39 8.28 -7.13
C LEU A 53 9.45 7.27 -6.70
N ARG A 54 9.43 6.88 -5.42
CA ARG A 54 10.38 5.91 -4.87
C ARG A 54 10.15 4.52 -5.44
N GLU A 55 8.90 4.13 -5.64
CA GLU A 55 8.57 2.86 -6.28
C GLU A 55 8.90 2.87 -7.78
N LEU A 56 8.68 3.98 -8.48
CA LEU A 56 9.10 4.12 -9.88
C LEU A 56 10.61 3.91 -10.05
N ALA A 57 11.41 4.48 -9.16
CA ALA A 57 12.87 4.30 -9.15
C ALA A 57 13.30 2.84 -8.87
N LEU A 58 12.42 2.03 -8.29
CA LEU A 58 12.65 0.61 -8.05
C LEU A 58 12.39 -0.24 -9.29
N LEU A 59 11.47 0.16 -10.17
CA LEU A 59 11.01 -0.67 -11.30
C LEU A 59 12.12 -1.27 -12.16
N PRO A 60 13.21 -0.55 -12.51
CA PRO A 60 14.31 -1.13 -13.29
C PRO A 60 15.03 -2.30 -12.61
N GLN A 61 14.87 -2.47 -11.30
CA GLN A 61 15.53 -3.51 -10.49
C GLN A 61 14.64 -4.74 -10.29
N LEU A 62 13.36 -4.66 -10.65
CA LEU A 62 12.41 -5.75 -10.44
C LEU A 62 12.54 -6.81 -11.53
N ARG A 63 12.20 -8.06 -11.17
CA ARG A 63 12.05 -9.14 -12.15
C ARG A 63 10.91 -8.81 -13.12
N ASP A 64 11.02 -9.29 -14.37
CA ASP A 64 9.99 -9.04 -15.38
C ASP A 64 8.60 -9.56 -14.95
N ALA A 65 8.53 -10.70 -14.24
CA ALA A 65 7.28 -11.22 -13.71
C ALA A 65 6.61 -10.27 -12.69
N SER A 66 7.42 -9.62 -11.85
CA SER A 66 6.95 -8.64 -10.86
C SER A 66 6.49 -7.34 -11.53
N LEU A 67 7.19 -6.89 -12.57
CA LEU A 67 6.75 -5.75 -13.39
C LEU A 67 5.43 -6.03 -14.11
N LEU A 68 5.29 -7.24 -14.69
CA LEU A 68 4.06 -7.66 -15.34
C LEU A 68 2.89 -7.73 -14.35
N ALA A 69 3.10 -8.28 -13.15
CA ALA A 69 2.08 -8.32 -12.11
C ALA A 69 1.59 -6.91 -11.71
N LEU A 70 2.51 -5.95 -11.57
CA LEU A 70 2.16 -4.54 -11.30
C LEU A 70 1.37 -3.91 -12.45
N ALA A 71 1.77 -4.18 -13.70
CA ALA A 71 1.15 -3.58 -14.88
C ALA A 71 -0.18 -4.23 -15.28
N SER A 72 -0.37 -5.52 -15.00
CA SER A 72 -1.58 -6.26 -15.38
C SER A 72 -2.76 -6.01 -14.43
N SER A 73 -2.51 -5.47 -13.24
CA SER A 73 -3.54 -5.26 -12.24
C SER A 73 -4.12 -3.84 -12.32
N PRO A 74 -5.39 -3.66 -12.72
CA PRO A 74 -6.08 -2.38 -12.55
C PRO A 74 -6.24 -2.02 -11.05
N HIS A 75 -6.02 -3.00 -10.18
CA HIS A 75 -6.12 -2.98 -8.73
C HIS A 75 -4.77 -2.86 -8.01
N SER A 76 -3.69 -2.55 -8.74
CA SER A 76 -2.35 -2.46 -8.14
C SER A 76 -2.36 -1.60 -6.86
N ALA A 77 -3.10 -0.47 -6.86
CA ALA A 77 -3.27 0.41 -5.72
C ALA A 77 -4.38 0.01 -4.72
N HIS A 78 -5.47 -0.64 -5.15
CA HIS A 78 -6.62 -0.94 -4.29
C HIS A 78 -7.05 -2.39 -4.46
N TRP A 79 -6.86 -3.18 -3.41
CA TRP A 79 -7.25 -4.58 -3.33
C TRP A 79 -8.28 -4.77 -2.22
N SER A 80 -9.36 -5.49 -2.53
CA SER A 80 -10.56 -5.60 -1.70
C SER A 80 -11.16 -7.01 -1.74
N ARG A 81 -12.29 -7.20 -1.06
CA ARG A 81 -13.04 -8.46 -1.09
C ARG A 81 -13.54 -8.80 -2.49
N ASP A 82 -13.89 -7.80 -3.28
CA ASP A 82 -14.48 -8.02 -4.61
C ASP A 82 -13.44 -8.58 -5.60
N ASP A 83 -12.15 -8.43 -5.27
CA ASP A 83 -11.01 -8.93 -6.03
C ASP A 83 -10.61 -10.37 -5.60
N ILE A 84 -11.33 -10.98 -4.66
CA ILE A 84 -11.07 -12.37 -4.22
C ILE A 84 -11.36 -13.33 -5.38
N GLY A 85 -10.30 -13.91 -5.93
CA GLY A 85 -10.34 -14.82 -7.10
C GLY A 85 -9.35 -14.39 -8.18
N ASP A 86 -9.00 -13.11 -8.22
CA ASP A 86 -7.91 -12.60 -9.04
C ASP A 86 -6.56 -12.83 -8.35
N THR A 87 -5.49 -12.87 -9.14
CA THR A 87 -4.14 -13.01 -8.60
C THR A 87 -3.68 -11.67 -8.02
N ASP A 88 -3.53 -11.59 -6.68
CA ASP A 88 -2.98 -10.39 -6.04
C ASP A 88 -1.54 -10.19 -6.51
N PRO A 89 -1.20 -9.03 -7.12
CA PRO A 89 0.18 -8.76 -7.52
C PRO A 89 1.15 -8.84 -6.34
N ALA A 90 0.70 -8.57 -5.10
CA ALA A 90 1.53 -8.69 -3.91
C ALA A 90 2.08 -10.12 -3.69
N GLN A 91 1.39 -11.16 -4.19
CA GLN A 91 1.89 -12.52 -4.10
C GLN A 91 3.17 -12.71 -4.94
N MET A 92 3.16 -12.25 -6.19
CA MET A 92 4.35 -12.30 -7.07
C MET A 92 5.47 -11.40 -6.55
N LEU A 93 5.11 -10.26 -5.96
CA LEU A 93 6.07 -9.29 -5.42
C LEU A 93 6.72 -9.78 -4.12
N ALA A 94 6.07 -10.66 -3.35
CA ALA A 94 6.62 -11.22 -2.12
C ALA A 94 7.88 -12.07 -2.34
N ASP A 95 8.02 -12.66 -3.51
CA ASP A 95 9.18 -13.45 -3.94
C ASP A 95 10.27 -12.60 -4.62
N ASP A 96 10.03 -11.30 -4.83
CA ASP A 96 11.02 -10.38 -5.38
C ASP A 96 11.77 -9.67 -4.25
N ALA A 97 13.04 -10.02 -4.06
CA ALA A 97 13.84 -9.49 -2.96
C ALA A 97 13.92 -7.96 -2.95
N ALA A 98 14.01 -7.32 -4.13
CA ALA A 98 14.09 -5.87 -4.22
C ALA A 98 12.78 -5.21 -3.78
N TYR A 99 11.64 -5.81 -4.14
CA TYR A 99 10.32 -5.33 -3.72
C TYR A 99 10.01 -5.62 -2.25
N ALA A 100 10.42 -6.78 -1.72
CA ALA A 100 10.26 -7.12 -0.31
C ALA A 100 11.06 -6.15 0.59
N ASP A 101 12.30 -5.84 0.21
CA ASP A 101 13.15 -4.84 0.88
C ASP A 101 12.54 -3.45 0.83
N PHE A 102 12.05 -3.03 -0.34
CA PHE A 102 11.34 -1.77 -0.49
C PHE A 102 10.13 -1.70 0.43
N SER A 103 9.29 -2.73 0.43
CA SER A 103 8.08 -2.83 1.25
C SER A 103 8.38 -2.64 2.72
N ARG A 104 9.41 -3.31 3.24
CA ARG A 104 9.88 -3.13 4.61
C ARG A 104 10.23 -1.68 4.91
N ARG A 105 11.11 -1.08 4.10
CA ARG A 105 11.60 0.29 4.33
C ARG A 105 10.47 1.31 4.32
N ILE A 106 9.55 1.23 3.36
CA ILE A 106 8.47 2.23 3.25
C ILE A 106 7.42 2.09 4.35
N LEU A 107 7.13 0.87 4.81
CA LEU A 107 6.18 0.65 5.89
C LEU A 107 6.76 1.11 7.24
N GLU A 108 8.01 0.79 7.52
CA GLU A 108 8.72 1.30 8.70
C GLU A 108 8.78 2.84 8.70
N GLU A 109 9.00 3.46 7.54
CA GLU A 109 9.03 4.91 7.41
C GLU A 109 7.65 5.55 7.57
N ALA A 110 6.61 4.95 7.00
CA ALA A 110 5.23 5.38 7.21
C ALA A 110 4.81 5.26 8.69
N ALA A 111 5.26 4.21 9.38
CA ALA A 111 5.02 4.04 10.81
C ALA A 111 5.69 5.17 11.61
N ARG A 112 6.98 5.45 11.35
CA ARG A 112 7.70 6.58 11.97
C ARG A 112 7.04 7.92 11.67
N HIS A 113 6.50 8.12 10.47
CA HIS A 113 5.79 9.35 10.10
C HIS A 113 4.52 9.55 10.94
N LEU A 114 3.71 8.50 11.10
CA LEU A 114 2.53 8.55 11.97
C LEU A 114 2.91 8.75 13.45
N GLU A 115 3.96 8.08 13.92
CA GLU A 115 4.48 8.26 15.28
C GLU A 115 4.90 9.70 15.54
N ALA A 116 5.58 10.33 14.58
CA ALA A 116 5.96 11.74 14.68
C ALA A 116 4.74 12.69 14.73
N ILE A 117 3.67 12.40 13.98
CA ILE A 117 2.40 13.14 14.08
C ILE A 117 1.79 12.94 15.49
N HIS A 118 1.76 11.70 15.99
CA HIS A 118 1.18 11.37 17.29
C HIS A 118 1.99 11.94 18.46
N ALA A 119 3.31 12.05 18.32
CA ALA A 119 4.21 12.69 19.26
C ALA A 119 4.18 14.22 19.18
N GLY A 120 3.41 14.82 18.25
CA GLY A 120 3.34 16.26 18.04
C GLY A 120 4.60 16.88 17.40
N GLN A 121 5.49 16.04 16.85
CA GLN A 121 6.69 16.49 16.12
C GLN A 121 6.35 16.95 14.70
N LEU A 122 5.30 16.38 14.11
CA LEU A 122 4.70 16.82 12.86
C LEU A 122 3.26 17.32 13.09
N PRO A 123 2.80 18.35 12.37
CA PRO A 123 1.46 18.86 12.53
C PRO A 123 0.43 17.81 12.10
N TYR A 124 -0.59 17.63 12.93
CA TYR A 124 -1.75 16.83 12.57
C TYR A 124 -2.66 17.61 11.62
N VAL A 125 -2.92 17.04 10.44
CA VAL A 125 -3.95 17.49 9.50
C VAL A 125 -4.87 16.32 9.20
N ALA A 126 -6.17 16.53 9.34
CA ALA A 126 -7.16 15.48 9.13
C ALA A 126 -7.10 14.96 7.68
N ASP A 127 -7.01 13.64 7.55
CA ASP A 127 -6.97 12.90 6.29
C ASP A 127 -5.86 13.32 5.32
N ALA A 128 -4.73 13.79 5.85
CA ALA A 128 -3.61 14.31 5.06
C ALA A 128 -2.24 13.78 5.47
N ALA A 129 -2.17 12.76 6.34
CA ALA A 129 -0.89 12.12 6.69
C ALA A 129 -0.24 11.44 5.47
N PHE A 130 -1.05 11.01 4.51
CA PHE A 130 -0.57 10.43 3.25
C PHE A 130 -1.45 10.91 2.10
N ALA A 131 -0.83 11.15 0.94
CA ALA A 131 -1.58 11.40 -0.28
C ALA A 131 -2.30 10.11 -0.71
N THR A 132 -3.52 10.23 -1.25
CA THR A 132 -4.30 9.08 -1.72
C THR A 132 -3.52 8.21 -2.71
N ALA A 133 -2.74 8.83 -3.61
CA ALA A 133 -1.91 8.12 -4.58
C ALA A 133 -0.87 7.19 -3.93
N ASP A 134 -0.32 7.58 -2.76
CA ASP A 134 0.71 6.80 -2.07
C ASP A 134 0.12 5.71 -1.17
N THR A 135 -1.15 5.85 -0.75
CA THR A 135 -1.79 4.84 0.13
C THR A 135 -1.92 3.47 -0.52
N GLY A 136 -2.06 3.40 -1.85
CA GLY A 136 -2.10 2.13 -2.55
C GLY A 136 -0.78 1.37 -2.53
N ILE A 137 0.34 2.11 -2.52
CA ILE A 137 1.69 1.55 -2.43
C ILE A 137 1.92 0.97 -1.05
N LEU A 138 1.56 1.72 -0.01
CA LEU A 138 1.62 1.24 1.37
C LEU A 138 0.72 0.01 1.59
N ALA A 139 -0.49 0.01 1.02
CA ALA A 139 -1.40 -1.12 1.10
C ALA A 139 -0.82 -2.37 0.43
N ARG A 140 -0.24 -2.23 -0.76
CA ARG A 140 0.41 -3.35 -1.47
C ARG A 140 1.66 -3.84 -0.74
N ALA A 141 2.48 -2.95 -0.20
CA ALA A 141 3.62 -3.31 0.63
C ALA A 141 3.19 -4.07 1.90
N ALA A 142 2.08 -3.66 2.54
CA ALA A 142 1.54 -4.37 3.69
C ALA A 142 1.06 -5.78 3.30
N ARG A 143 0.45 -5.95 2.12
CA ARG A 143 0.08 -7.28 1.60
C ARG A 143 1.31 -8.16 1.31
N VAL A 144 2.36 -7.58 0.72
CA VAL A 144 3.66 -8.27 0.53
C VAL A 144 4.21 -8.75 1.87
N ALA A 145 4.21 -7.88 2.89
CA ALA A 145 4.66 -8.23 4.24
C ALA A 145 3.79 -9.35 4.86
N SER A 146 2.46 -9.33 4.65
CA SER A 146 1.54 -10.37 5.13
C SER A 146 1.70 -11.74 4.44
N TYR A 147 2.07 -11.75 3.14
CA TYR A 147 2.39 -12.99 2.44
C TYR A 147 3.64 -13.64 3.02
N ARG A 148 4.67 -12.83 3.28
CA ARG A 148 5.93 -13.28 3.87
C ARG A 148 5.81 -13.64 5.35
N ASP A 149 4.94 -12.93 6.08
CA ASP A 149 4.71 -13.07 7.53
C ASP A 149 6.00 -13.03 8.36
N ASP A 150 6.96 -12.21 7.92
CA ASP A 150 8.24 -12.01 8.59
C ASP A 150 8.05 -11.22 9.90
N GLY A 151 8.80 -11.57 10.95
CA GLY A 151 8.61 -11.01 12.31
C GLY A 151 8.76 -9.49 12.44
N TRP A 152 9.42 -8.82 11.49
CA TRP A 152 9.57 -7.35 11.50
C TRP A 152 8.24 -6.62 11.24
N PHE A 153 7.28 -7.26 10.58
CA PHE A 153 6.02 -6.59 10.20
C PHE A 153 5.08 -6.41 11.39
N ALA A 154 5.15 -7.30 12.38
CA ALA A 154 4.27 -7.26 13.55
C ALA A 154 4.28 -5.92 14.32
N PRO A 155 5.44 -5.38 14.74
CA PRO A 155 5.47 -4.06 15.37
C PRO A 155 5.04 -2.94 14.41
N VAL A 156 5.33 -3.06 13.12
CA VAL A 156 5.00 -2.03 12.11
C VAL A 156 3.50 -1.91 11.90
N ILE A 157 2.77 -3.02 11.72
CA ILE A 157 1.31 -2.99 11.52
C ILE A 157 0.57 -2.59 12.81
N ALA A 158 1.10 -2.94 13.97
CA ALA A 158 0.59 -2.53 15.27
C ALA A 158 0.65 -1.01 15.48
N THR A 159 1.61 -0.32 14.84
CA THR A 159 1.65 1.15 14.78
C THR A 159 0.76 1.68 13.66
N LEU A 160 0.97 1.21 12.42
CA LEU A 160 0.37 1.79 11.22
C LEU A 160 -1.15 1.82 11.27
N LEU A 161 -1.80 0.70 11.56
CA LEU A 161 -3.25 0.61 11.43
C LEU A 161 -3.97 1.45 12.51
N PRO A 162 -3.67 1.32 13.81
CA PRO A 162 -4.29 2.17 14.83
C PRO A 162 -4.00 3.66 14.62
N GLN A 163 -2.75 4.04 14.32
CA GLN A 163 -2.39 5.45 14.19
C GLN A 163 -2.91 6.09 12.90
N ALA A 164 -3.12 5.33 11.82
CA ALA A 164 -3.75 5.85 10.61
C ALA A 164 -5.24 6.18 10.82
N CYS A 165 -5.93 5.43 11.70
CA CYS A 165 -7.37 5.56 11.91
C CYS A 165 -7.77 6.38 13.15
N VAL A 166 -6.83 6.68 14.04
CA VAL A 166 -7.04 7.45 15.28
C VAL A 166 -6.20 8.71 15.23
N ALA A 167 -6.83 9.87 15.29
CA ALA A 167 -6.11 11.13 15.42
C ALA A 167 -5.42 11.27 16.80
N PRO A 168 -4.30 12.00 16.90
CA PRO A 168 -3.76 12.40 18.19
C PRO A 168 -4.80 13.19 19.00
N GLY A 169 -4.74 13.05 20.33
CA GLY A 169 -5.69 13.69 21.24
C GLY A 169 -7.11 13.11 21.12
N THR A 170 -8.12 13.98 21.11
CA THR A 170 -9.55 13.61 21.23
C THR A 170 -10.35 13.79 19.94
N ALA A 171 -9.72 14.19 18.83
CA ALA A 171 -10.40 14.46 17.58
C ALA A 171 -11.12 13.21 17.03
N LYS A 172 -12.28 13.40 16.40
CA LYS A 172 -13.12 12.35 15.79
C LYS A 172 -12.84 12.15 14.29
N SER A 173 -11.71 12.64 13.82
CA SER A 173 -11.14 12.48 12.49
C SER A 173 -10.00 11.44 12.51
N ALA A 174 -9.40 11.16 11.36
CA ALA A 174 -8.28 10.23 11.22
C ALA A 174 -7.11 10.88 10.46
N PRO A 175 -5.85 10.51 10.75
CA PRO A 175 -4.70 10.93 9.96
C PRO A 175 -4.75 10.48 8.49
N SER A 176 -5.25 9.28 8.21
CA SER A 176 -5.49 8.82 6.83
C SER A 176 -6.61 7.79 6.75
N GLN A 177 -7.75 8.18 6.21
CA GLN A 177 -8.89 7.29 6.01
C GLN A 177 -8.61 6.26 4.92
N SER A 178 -8.02 6.67 3.80
CA SER A 178 -7.68 5.81 2.67
C SER A 178 -6.72 4.68 3.09
N LEU A 179 -5.65 5.02 3.83
CA LEU A 179 -4.72 4.00 4.34
C LEU A 179 -5.41 3.07 5.34
N SER A 180 -6.20 3.61 6.28
CA SER A 180 -6.95 2.80 7.26
C SER A 180 -7.82 1.74 6.57
N MET A 181 -8.55 2.15 5.53
CA MET A 181 -9.40 1.24 4.76
C MET A 181 -8.57 0.20 4.04
N ALA A 182 -7.53 0.62 3.33
CA ALA A 182 -6.71 -0.29 2.53
C ALA A 182 -5.99 -1.33 3.40
N LEU A 183 -5.46 -0.94 4.56
CA LEU A 183 -4.88 -1.86 5.55
C LEU A 183 -5.93 -2.83 6.11
N GLY A 184 -7.12 -2.33 6.45
CA GLY A 184 -8.22 -3.18 6.88
C GLY A 184 -8.60 -4.26 5.84
N HIS A 185 -8.60 -3.90 4.56
CA HIS A 185 -8.85 -4.88 3.48
C HIS A 185 -7.69 -5.85 3.33
N GLY A 186 -6.44 -5.37 3.40
CA GLY A 186 -5.26 -6.24 3.37
C GLY A 186 -5.24 -7.29 4.50
N VAL A 187 -5.66 -6.90 5.71
CA VAL A 187 -5.79 -7.84 6.85
C VAL A 187 -6.90 -8.86 6.60
N GLU A 188 -8.00 -8.46 5.96
CA GLU A 188 -9.07 -9.39 5.59
C GLU A 188 -8.62 -10.41 4.56
N THR A 189 -7.93 -9.96 3.50
CA THR A 189 -7.58 -10.81 2.37
C THR A 189 -6.39 -11.72 2.66
N ILE A 190 -5.40 -11.23 3.40
CA ILE A 190 -4.18 -11.97 3.74
C ILE A 190 -3.94 -11.85 5.25
N PRO A 191 -4.74 -12.54 6.08
CA PRO A 191 -4.66 -12.38 7.52
C PRO A 191 -3.38 -12.97 8.09
N THR A 192 -2.75 -12.21 8.98
CA THR A 192 -1.69 -12.66 9.90
C THR A 192 -2.18 -12.46 11.34
N GLN A 193 -1.55 -13.13 12.30
CA GLN A 193 -1.87 -12.92 13.72
C GLN A 193 -1.70 -11.44 14.11
N ALA A 194 -0.59 -10.84 13.69
CA ALA A 194 -0.29 -9.43 13.97
C ALA A 194 -1.28 -8.48 13.30
N GLY A 195 -1.67 -8.74 12.05
CA GLY A 195 -2.65 -7.91 11.32
C GLY A 195 -4.04 -7.93 11.97
N VAL A 196 -4.53 -9.12 12.36
CA VAL A 196 -5.82 -9.23 13.07
C VAL A 196 -5.77 -8.55 14.43
N GLN A 197 -4.66 -8.67 15.16
CA GLN A 197 -4.49 -7.99 16.43
C GLN A 197 -4.47 -6.47 16.27
N ALA A 198 -3.73 -5.95 15.30
CA ALA A 198 -3.72 -4.52 14.98
C ALA A 198 -5.11 -3.99 14.60
N LEU A 199 -5.89 -4.79 13.84
CA LEU A 199 -7.27 -4.44 13.48
C LEU A 199 -8.20 -4.36 14.70
N ARG A 200 -8.06 -5.29 15.67
CA ARG A 200 -8.80 -5.22 16.94
C ARG A 200 -8.43 -3.98 17.74
N THR A 201 -7.13 -3.72 17.91
CA THR A 201 -6.64 -2.52 18.61
C THR A 201 -7.15 -1.23 17.96
N ALA A 202 -7.15 -1.16 16.62
CA ALA A 202 -7.72 -0.03 15.89
C ALA A 202 -9.22 0.14 16.16
N LEU A 203 -9.99 -0.95 16.19
CA LEU A 203 -11.43 -0.94 16.45
C LEU A 203 -11.80 -0.51 17.89
N ASP A 204 -10.96 -0.84 18.85
CA ASP A 204 -11.14 -0.41 20.25
C ASP A 204 -10.95 1.10 20.38
N GLN A 205 -10.04 1.69 19.60
CA GLN A 205 -9.62 3.09 19.74
C GLN A 205 -10.31 4.06 18.77
N VAL A 206 -10.78 3.58 17.61
CA VAL A 206 -11.30 4.43 16.53
C VAL A 206 -12.54 5.22 16.96
N ARG A 207 -12.47 6.54 16.81
CA ARG A 207 -13.57 7.46 17.14
C ARG A 207 -14.42 7.85 15.92
N HIS A 208 -13.86 7.70 14.71
CA HIS A 208 -14.56 8.02 13.46
C HIS A 208 -15.53 6.89 13.07
N ALA A 209 -16.84 7.15 13.17
CA ALA A 209 -17.89 6.15 12.97
C ALA A 209 -17.84 5.48 11.58
N GLY A 210 -17.55 6.23 10.52
CA GLY A 210 -17.46 5.69 9.16
C GLY A 210 -16.29 4.74 8.96
N ILE A 211 -15.18 4.95 9.68
CA ILE A 211 -13.98 4.10 9.62
C ILE A 211 -14.23 2.86 10.45
N ARG A 212 -14.74 3.03 11.69
CA ARG A 212 -15.18 1.94 12.56
C ARG A 212 -16.06 0.94 11.82
N LYS A 213 -17.16 1.43 11.21
CA LYS A 213 -18.11 0.58 10.46
C LYS A 213 -17.45 -0.22 9.34
N LYS A 214 -16.47 0.37 8.64
CA LYS A 214 -15.77 -0.30 7.55
C LYS A 214 -14.77 -1.33 8.10
N LEU A 215 -13.97 -0.99 9.10
CA LEU A 215 -13.04 -1.93 9.75
C LEU A 215 -13.75 -3.10 10.44
N GLU A 216 -14.92 -2.89 11.06
CA GLU A 216 -15.70 -3.95 11.70
C GLU A 216 -16.17 -5.02 10.70
N ARG A 217 -16.47 -4.62 9.46
CA ARG A 217 -16.87 -5.55 8.39
C ARG A 217 -15.74 -6.51 7.99
N ASN A 218 -14.50 -6.09 8.21
CA ASN A 218 -13.30 -6.82 7.80
C ASN A 218 -12.85 -7.81 8.89
N LEU A 219 -13.14 -7.53 10.17
CA LEU A 219 -12.65 -8.32 11.30
C LEU A 219 -13.12 -9.79 11.29
N LYS A 220 -14.44 -10.04 11.25
CA LYS A 220 -14.98 -11.42 11.30
C LYS A 220 -14.47 -12.30 10.13
N PRO A 221 -14.46 -11.83 8.87
CA PRO A 221 -13.86 -12.58 7.79
C PRO A 221 -12.36 -12.80 7.97
N ALA A 222 -11.60 -11.79 8.41
CA ALA A 222 -10.16 -11.92 8.68
C ALA A 222 -9.88 -13.03 9.71
N GLU A 223 -10.62 -13.05 10.83
CA GLU A 223 -10.48 -14.10 11.86
C GLU A 223 -10.80 -15.50 11.33
N LYS A 224 -11.83 -15.61 10.47
CA LYS A 224 -12.19 -16.88 9.83
C LYS A 224 -11.08 -17.35 8.88
N ALA A 225 -10.58 -16.46 8.03
CA ALA A 225 -9.51 -16.75 7.08
C ALA A 225 -8.18 -17.07 7.80
N LEU A 226 -7.88 -16.41 8.93
CA LEU A 226 -6.70 -16.70 9.75
C LEU A 226 -6.71 -18.13 10.31
N ARG A 227 -7.88 -18.58 10.82
CA ARG A 227 -8.05 -19.97 11.28
C ARG A 227 -7.83 -20.97 10.15
N ALA A 228 -8.38 -20.69 8.97
CA ALA A 228 -8.20 -21.55 7.79
C ALA A 228 -6.73 -21.62 7.33
N ARG A 229 -6.04 -20.47 7.26
CA ARG A 229 -4.60 -20.39 6.92
C ARG A 229 -3.73 -21.17 7.90
N SER A 230 -4.01 -21.05 9.20
CA SER A 230 -3.26 -21.76 10.25
C SER A 230 -3.45 -23.28 10.18
N ALA A 231 -4.67 -23.74 9.86
CA ALA A 231 -4.97 -25.16 9.70
C ALA A 231 -4.20 -25.79 8.51
N LEU A 232 -4.09 -25.05 7.39
CA LEU A 232 -3.32 -25.49 6.22
C LEU A 232 -1.81 -25.62 6.52
N ALA A 233 -1.24 -24.64 7.22
CA ALA A 233 0.18 -24.69 7.61
C ALA A 233 0.49 -25.89 8.53
N GLY A 234 -0.42 -26.20 9.47
CA GLY A 234 -0.31 -27.36 10.34
C GLY A 234 -0.37 -28.71 9.61
N LEU A 235 -1.07 -28.79 8.47
CA LEU A 235 -1.12 -30.00 7.63
C LEU A 235 0.17 -30.22 6.83
N ILE A 236 0.83 -29.15 6.38
CA ILE A 236 2.09 -29.23 5.64
C ILE A 236 3.26 -29.57 6.57
N ALA A 237 3.24 -29.10 7.81
CA ALA A 237 4.31 -29.35 8.79
C ALA A 237 4.32 -30.79 9.37
N VAL A 238 3.28 -31.59 9.10
CA VAL A 238 3.13 -32.99 9.56
C VAL A 238 3.35 -33.99 8.42
N SER A 239 3.60 -33.50 7.19
CA SER A 239 4.00 -34.30 6.02
C SER A 239 5.51 -34.31 5.83
#